data_AF-A0A429SRK8-F1
#
_entry.id   AF-A0A429SRK8-F1
#
_cell.length_a   1.000
_cell.length_b   1.000
_cell.length_c   1.000
_cell.angle_alpha   90.00
_cell.angle_beta   90.00
_cell.angle_gamma   90.00
#
_symmetry.space_group_name_H-M   'P 1'
#
loop_
_entity.id
_entity.type
_entity.pdbx_description
1 polymer ?
#
loop_
_entity_poly.entity_id
_entity_poly.type
_entity_poly.pdbx_seq_one_letter_code
_entity_poly.pdbx_strand_id
1 'polypeptide(L)'
;MSTPLFMLDAPCSRIDPEVMFPAPSDALGLKIATTTCGRCSFQAECLNWALAPASRCDYGVFGGLSEDDRRALVKERKLGTADRSYYGPRPRADRRIPAAA
;
A
#
# COMPACT_ATOMS: atom_id res chain seq x y z
N MET A 1 -10.82 11.37 8.05
CA MET A 1 -10.51 11.83 6.68
C MET A 1 -11.20 10.89 5.70
N SER A 2 -11.78 11.41 4.63
CA SER A 2 -12.50 10.62 3.62
C SER A 2 -11.52 9.94 2.66
N THR A 3 -11.86 8.75 2.17
CA THR A 3 -11.13 8.08 1.08
C THR A 3 -11.08 8.99 -0.15
N PRO A 4 -9.92 9.18 -0.79
CA PRO A 4 -9.81 10.07 -1.94
C PRO A 4 -10.57 9.54 -3.17
N LEU A 5 -11.13 10.44 -3.98
CA LEU A 5 -11.98 10.09 -5.13
C LEU A 5 -11.23 9.24 -6.17
N PHE A 6 -9.96 9.53 -6.43
CA PHE A 6 -9.14 8.74 -7.37
C PHE A 6 -9.07 7.26 -6.97
N MET A 7 -9.15 6.94 -5.67
CA MET A 7 -9.11 5.57 -5.18
C MET A 7 -10.43 4.85 -5.41
N LEU A 8 -11.55 5.57 -5.44
CA LEU A 8 -12.85 5.01 -5.81
C LEU A 8 -12.90 4.70 -7.31
N ASP A 9 -12.32 5.57 -8.13
CA ASP A 9 -12.27 5.43 -9.59
C ASP A 9 -11.14 4.49 -10.08
N ALA A 10 -10.20 4.13 -9.20
CA ALA A 10 -9.10 3.24 -9.55
C ALA A 10 -9.61 1.84 -9.92
N PRO A 11 -9.15 1.21 -11.01
CA PRO A 11 -9.58 -0.14 -11.38
C PRO A 11 -9.35 -1.19 -10.28
N CYS A 12 -8.31 -1.02 -9.46
CA CYS A 12 -8.02 -1.90 -8.33
C CYS A 12 -9.07 -1.85 -7.20
N SER A 13 -9.92 -0.81 -7.15
CA SER A 13 -11.01 -0.72 -6.17
C SER A 13 -12.16 -1.70 -6.45
N ARG A 14 -12.25 -2.19 -7.70
CA ARG A 14 -13.27 -3.14 -8.16
C ARG A 14 -12.85 -4.60 -8.00
N ILE A 15 -11.62 -4.83 -7.54
CA ILE A 15 -11.05 -6.14 -7.30
C ILE A 15 -11.31 -6.52 -5.84
N ASP A 16 -11.42 -7.81 -5.57
CA ASP A 16 -11.57 -8.31 -4.21
C ASP A 16 -10.46 -7.74 -3.28
N PRO A 17 -10.84 -7.12 -2.15
CA PRO A 17 -9.87 -6.63 -1.17
C PRO A 17 -8.85 -7.69 -0.74
N GLU A 18 -9.22 -8.96 -0.61
CA GLU A 18 -8.29 -10.03 -0.23
C GLU A 18 -7.14 -10.19 -1.23
N VAL A 19 -7.35 -9.86 -2.50
CA VAL A 19 -6.30 -9.86 -3.53
C VAL A 19 -5.37 -8.67 -3.35
N MET A 20 -5.88 -7.50 -2.96
CA MET A 20 -5.08 -6.29 -2.75
C MET A 20 -4.37 -6.25 -1.38
N PHE A 21 -4.84 -7.07 -0.45
CA PHE A 21 -4.30 -7.26 0.90
C PHE A 21 -3.88 -8.73 1.12
N PRO A 22 -2.89 -9.24 0.34
CA PRO A 22 -2.48 -10.63 0.43
C PRO A 22 -1.82 -10.93 1.78
N ALA A 23 -1.92 -12.19 2.19
CA ALA A 23 -1.20 -12.68 3.37
C ALA A 23 0.32 -12.57 3.15
N PRO A 24 1.12 -12.27 4.21
CA PRO A 24 2.58 -12.20 4.13
C PRO A 24 3.27 -13.42 3.51
N SER A 25 2.66 -14.60 3.68
CA SER A 25 3.16 -15.87 3.14
C SER A 25 2.76 -16.13 1.68
N ASP A 26 1.83 -15.36 1.13
CA ASP A 26 1.33 -15.54 -0.24
C ASP A 26 2.08 -14.65 -1.23
N ALA A 27 3.24 -15.16 -1.67
CA ALA A 27 4.06 -14.48 -2.68
C ALA A 27 3.36 -14.35 -4.05
N LEU A 28 2.45 -15.29 -4.38
CA LEU A 28 1.72 -15.24 -5.65
C LEU A 28 0.66 -14.14 -5.61
N GLY A 29 -0.11 -14.07 -4.52
CA GLY A 29 -1.06 -12.99 -4.26
C GLY A 29 -0.38 -11.62 -4.30
N LEU A 30 0.78 -11.48 -3.65
CA LEU A 30 1.57 -10.25 -3.70
C LEU A 30 1.95 -9.84 -5.12
N LYS A 31 2.45 -10.78 -5.92
CA LYS A 31 2.85 -10.50 -7.31
C LYS A 31 1.66 -10.10 -8.18
N ILE A 32 0.51 -10.73 -7.99
CA ILE A 32 -0.73 -10.39 -8.70
C ILE A 32 -1.18 -8.98 -8.30
N ALA A 33 -1.18 -8.67 -7.00
CA ALA A 33 -1.57 -7.38 -6.47
C ALA A 33 -0.67 -6.24 -6.98
N THR A 34 0.66 -6.40 -6.92
CA THR A 34 1.61 -5.37 -7.40
C THR A 34 1.51 -5.17 -8.90
N THR A 35 1.41 -6.25 -9.67
CA THR A 35 1.23 -6.17 -11.13
C THR A 35 -0.08 -5.46 -11.49
N THR A 36 -1.15 -5.75 -10.76
CA THR A 36 -2.46 -5.17 -11.00
C THR A 36 -2.50 -3.69 -10.62
N CYS A 37 -1.96 -3.33 -9.45
CA CYS A 37 -1.84 -1.96 -9.01
C CYS A 37 -0.91 -1.13 -9.92
N GLY A 38 0.17 -1.72 -10.43
CA GLY A 38 1.12 -1.09 -11.35
C GLY A 38 0.56 -0.80 -12.75
N ARG A 39 -0.61 -1.34 -13.10
CA ARG A 39 -1.33 -1.01 -14.35
C ARG A 39 -2.35 0.13 -14.16
N CYS A 40 -2.52 0.62 -12.94
CA CYS A 40 -3.48 1.68 -12.64
C CYS A 40 -2.95 3.05 -13.10
N SER A 41 -3.79 3.85 -13.75
CA SER A 41 -3.47 5.22 -14.16
C SER A 41 -3.20 6.16 -12.98
N PHE A 42 -3.75 5.86 -11.79
CA PHE A 42 -3.62 6.66 -10.58
C PHE A 42 -2.44 6.23 -9.69
N GLN A 43 -1.47 5.47 -10.22
CA GLN A 43 -0.38 4.90 -9.43
C GLN A 43 0.40 5.97 -8.64
N ALA A 44 0.74 7.09 -9.28
CA ALA A 44 1.54 8.16 -8.67
C ALA A 44 0.80 8.87 -7.53
N GLU A 45 -0.49 9.19 -7.74
CA GLU A 45 -1.34 9.83 -6.74
C GLU A 45 -1.61 8.89 -5.56
N CYS A 46 -1.89 7.62 -5.85
CA CYS A 46 -2.05 6.58 -4.85
C CYS A 46 -0.78 6.42 -4.00
N LEU A 47 0.40 6.39 -4.63
CA LEU A 47 1.68 6.28 -3.92
C LEU A 47 1.92 7.49 -3.00
N ASN A 48 1.72 8.70 -3.51
CA ASN A 48 1.91 9.93 -2.72
C ASN A 48 0.98 9.96 -1.51
N TRP A 49 -0.29 9.60 -1.71
CA TRP A 49 -1.26 9.49 -0.63
C TRP A 49 -0.87 8.42 0.39
N ALA A 50 -0.40 7.26 -0.08
CA ALA A 50 -0.01 6.14 0.79
C ALA A 50 1.29 6.38 1.57
N LEU A 51 2.13 7.33 1.13
CA LEU A 51 3.38 7.72 1.81
C LEU A 51 3.20 8.88 2.79
N ALA A 52 2.19 9.73 2.56
CA ALA A 52 1.92 10.91 3.38
C ALA A 52 1.70 10.53 4.86
N PRO A 53 2.28 11.27 5.82
CA PRO A 53 2.17 10.96 7.25
C PRO A 53 0.72 10.81 7.74
N ALA A 54 -0.20 11.63 7.26
CA ALA A 54 -1.60 11.64 7.70
C ALA A 54 -2.45 10.47 7.16
N SER A 55 -2.01 9.83 6.08
CA SER A 55 -2.77 8.79 5.36
C SER A 55 -1.92 7.55 5.07
N ARG A 56 -0.86 7.33 5.85
CA ARG A 56 0.06 6.22 5.63
C ARG A 56 -0.67 4.90 5.87
N CYS A 57 -0.82 4.12 4.81
CA CYS A 57 -1.31 2.75 4.92
C CYS A 57 -0.16 1.85 5.34
N ASP A 58 -0.28 1.14 6.46
CA ASP A 58 0.79 0.25 6.92
C ASP A 58 0.66 -1.18 6.38
N TYR A 59 -0.42 -1.53 5.66
CA TYR A 59 -0.64 -2.85 5.06
C TYR A 59 -1.06 -2.73 3.60
N GLY A 60 -1.05 -3.84 2.87
CA GLY A 60 -1.54 -3.95 1.50
C GLY A 60 -0.63 -3.34 0.44
N VAL A 61 -1.07 -3.49 -0.83
CA VAL A 61 -0.38 -2.97 -2.00
C VAL A 61 -0.99 -1.63 -2.43
N PHE A 62 -0.15 -0.60 -2.50
CA PHE A 62 -0.55 0.76 -2.89
C PHE A 62 0.47 1.35 -3.86
N GLY A 63 0.00 1.99 -4.92
CA GLY A 63 0.89 2.62 -5.92
C GLY A 63 1.86 1.64 -6.59
N GLY A 64 1.50 0.37 -6.70
CA GLY A 64 2.35 -0.69 -7.27
C GLY A 64 3.40 -1.25 -6.31
N LEU A 65 3.38 -0.86 -5.03
CA LEU A 65 4.39 -1.22 -4.04
C LEU A 65 3.78 -1.93 -2.83
N SER A 66 4.53 -2.87 -2.25
CA SER A 66 4.14 -3.55 -1.02
C SER A 66 4.33 -2.68 0.23
N GLU A 67 4.00 -3.23 1.40
CA GLU A 67 4.28 -2.57 2.68
C GLU A 67 5.79 -2.26 2.84
N ASP A 68 6.64 -3.28 2.68
CA ASP A 68 8.07 -3.12 2.92
C ASP A 68 8.73 -2.22 1.87
N ASP A 69 8.28 -2.26 0.61
CA ASP A 69 8.74 -1.33 -0.44
C ASP A 69 8.44 0.12 -0.06
N ARG A 70 7.22 0.40 0.43
CA ARG A 70 6.84 1.75 0.87
C ARG A 70 7.62 2.17 2.12
N ARG A 71 7.91 1.25 3.04
CA ARG A 71 8.76 1.55 4.20
C ARG A 71 10.18 1.93 3.79
N ALA A 72 10.75 1.24 2.82
CA ALA A 72 12.06 1.57 2.26
C ALA A 72 12.04 2.99 1.68
N LEU A 73 11.03 3.32 0.87
CA LEU A 73 10.88 4.66 0.30
C LEU A 73 10.67 5.76 1.34
N VAL A 74 9.89 5.52 2.39
CA VAL A 74 9.71 6.47 3.49
C VAL A 74 11.05 6.77 4.17
N LYS A 75 11.87 5.73 4.39
CA LYS A 75 13.18 5.86 5.03
C LYS A 75 14.16 6.63 4.14
N GLU A 76 14.17 6.31 2.85
CA GLU A 76 14.99 6.98 1.84
C GLU A 76 14.63 8.47 1.72
N ARG A 77 13.33 8.77 1.56
CA ARG A 77 12.80 10.12 1.39
C ARG A 77 12.63 10.90 2.70
N LYS A 78 12.96 10.30 3.85
CA LYS A 78 12.81 10.88 5.20
C LYS A 78 11.43 11.48 5.47
N LEU A 79 10.36 10.79 5.05
CA LEU A 79 8.97 11.28 5.05
C LEU A 79 8.30 11.33 6.44
N GLY A 80 9.05 11.54 7.52
CA GLY A 80 8.52 11.67 8.87
C GLY A 80 7.77 10.43 9.41
N THR A 81 7.33 10.55 10.67
CA THR A 81 6.54 9.51 11.35
C THR A 81 5.09 9.62 10.91
N ALA A 82 4.45 8.48 10.64
CA ALA A 82 3.03 8.45 10.29
C ALA A 82 2.14 8.77 11.51
N ASP A 83 1.06 9.50 11.25
CA ASP A 83 -0.09 9.54 12.13
C ASP A 83 -0.84 8.20 12.01
N ARG A 84 -1.00 7.53 13.14
CA ARG A 84 -1.55 6.16 13.23
C ARG A 84 -3.02 6.14 13.63
N SER A 85 -3.66 7.30 13.65
CA SER A 85 -5.07 7.44 14.00
C SER A 85 -6.00 6.74 12.99
N TYR A 86 -5.63 6.65 11.71
CA TYR A 86 -6.53 6.23 10.64
C TYR A 86 -6.43 4.76 10.22
N TYR A 87 -5.23 4.17 10.14
CA TYR A 87 -5.01 2.78 9.68
C TYR A 87 -4.53 1.80 10.76
N GLY A 88 -4.55 2.22 12.03
CA GLY A 88 -4.20 1.36 13.16
C GLY A 88 -2.69 1.17 13.36
N PRO A 89 -2.29 0.30 14.31
CA PRO A 89 -0.89 0.10 14.68
C PRO A 89 -0.11 -0.67 13.61
N ARG A 90 1.19 -0.36 13.47
CA ARG A 90 2.08 -1.08 12.55
C ARG A 90 2.14 -2.57 12.87
N PRO A 91 2.11 -3.45 11.84
CA PRO A 91 2.36 -4.87 12.00
C PRO A 91 3.72 -5.15 12.62
N ARG A 92 3.75 -6.21 13.43
CA ARG A 92 4.99 -6.90 13.78
C ARG A 92 5.67 -7.38 12.49
N ALA A 93 7.00 -7.50 12.53
CA ALA A 93 7.80 -7.80 11.34
C ALA A 93 7.40 -9.10 10.65
N ASP A 94 6.99 -10.11 11.42
CA ASP A 94 6.52 -11.42 10.94
C ASP A 94 5.18 -11.37 10.18
N ARG A 95 4.43 -10.27 10.30
CA ARG A 95 3.12 -10.09 9.65
C ARG A 95 3.15 -9.05 8.54
N ARG A 96 4.33 -8.59 8.13
CA ARG A 96 4.49 -7.60 7.06
C ARG A 96 4.47 -8.25 5.71
N ILE A 97 3.92 -7.55 4.74
CA ILE A 97 4.01 -7.97 3.34
C ILE A 97 5.42 -7.64 2.84
N PRO A 98 6.21 -8.65 2.44
CA PRO A 98 7.60 -8.43 2.02
C PRO A 98 7.68 -7.56 0.76
N ALA A 99 8.87 -7.05 0.47
CA ALA A 99 9.15 -6.37 -0.80
C ALA A 99 8.73 -7.27 -1.98
N ALA A 100 8.02 -6.70 -2.95
CA ALA A 100 7.66 -7.44 -4.15
C ALA A 100 8.91 -7.55 -5.04
N ALA A 101 9.59 -8.69 -4.94
CA ALA A 101 10.79 -9.00 -5.73
C ALA A 101 10.51 -9.12 -7.24
#